data_AF-A0A973NJB9-F1
#
_entry.id   AF-A0A973NJB9-F1
#
_cell.length_a   1.000
_cell.length_b   1.000
_cell.length_c   1.000
_cell.angle_alpha   90.00
_cell.angle_beta   90.00
_cell.angle_gamma   90.00
#
_symmetry.space_group_name_H-M   'P 1'
#
loop_
_entity.id
_entity.type
_entity.pdbx_description
1 polymer ?
#
loop_
_entity_poly.entity_id
_entity_poly.type
_entity_poly.pdbx_seq_one_letter_code
_entity_poly.pdbx_strand_id
1 'polypeptide(L)'
;MATALVDLYGGEDFEPFDRIILPEGYRPREDEEFMCGRHRAYFLRKLKAWKEDIIEESRATMAQLQADSLREPDLADRASSETDWGIELRTRDRQRKLIAKIESAVRRLYEGEYGYCEVTGEPISLGRLEARPIATMTLEAQERHERIERVSRDDEASAERRRGAPPEQRVESVGSGSLPRSGQD
;
A
#
# COMPACT_ATOMS: atom_id res chain seq x y z
N MET A 1 -17.06 -1.22 19.57
CA MET A 1 -17.07 -1.99 20.83
C MET A 1 -15.81 -2.86 20.95
N ALA A 2 -14.62 -2.27 20.79
CA ALA A 2 -13.34 -3.00 20.94
C ALA A 2 -12.22 -2.12 21.54
N THR A 3 -12.57 -0.97 22.11
CA THR A 3 -11.70 -0.24 23.04
C THR A 3 -11.65 -0.90 24.43
N ALA A 4 -12.33 -2.04 24.63
CA ALA A 4 -12.77 -2.50 25.95
C ALA A 4 -12.06 -3.75 26.51
N LEU A 5 -11.00 -4.26 25.86
CA LEU A 5 -10.35 -5.51 26.31
C LEU A 5 -8.86 -5.41 26.64
N VAL A 6 -8.20 -4.29 26.36
CA VAL A 6 -6.81 -4.03 26.82
C VAL A 6 -6.80 -3.30 28.18
N ASP A 7 -7.95 -2.79 28.62
CA ASP A 7 -8.12 -2.12 29.93
C ASP A 7 -8.30 -3.09 31.12
N LEU A 8 -8.22 -4.41 30.90
CA LEU A 8 -8.54 -5.43 31.92
C LEU A 8 -7.34 -6.02 32.66
N TYR A 9 -6.10 -5.66 32.32
CA TYR A 9 -4.91 -6.06 33.07
C TYR A 9 -4.04 -4.85 33.47
N GLY A 10 -4.36 -4.30 34.64
CA GLY A 10 -3.45 -3.77 35.65
C GLY A 10 -2.23 -2.94 35.21
N GLY A 11 -2.34 -1.63 35.41
CA GLY A 11 -1.20 -0.72 35.49
C GLY A 11 -1.66 0.73 35.48
N GLU A 12 -1.65 1.36 36.64
CA GLU A 12 -1.81 2.81 36.80
C GLU A 12 -0.80 3.54 35.87
N ASP A 13 -1.19 4.66 35.25
CA ASP A 13 -0.34 5.57 34.42
C ASP A 13 -0.17 5.34 32.91
N PHE A 14 -1.14 4.76 32.18
CA PHE A 14 -1.15 4.88 30.70
C PHE A 14 -2.12 5.94 30.20
N GLU A 15 -1.63 7.16 30.00
CA GLU A 15 -2.34 8.17 29.22
C GLU A 15 -2.58 7.64 27.79
N PRO A 16 -3.83 7.60 27.30
CA PRO A 16 -4.14 7.19 25.94
C PRO A 16 -3.34 8.02 24.93
N PHE A 17 -2.65 7.37 23.98
CA PHE A 17 -1.76 8.08 23.04
C PHE A 17 -2.51 9.11 22.17
N ASP A 18 -3.82 8.97 22.00
CA ASP A 18 -4.66 9.91 21.27
C ASP A 18 -5.00 11.19 22.04
N ARG A 19 -4.70 11.24 23.35
CA ARG A 19 -4.82 12.44 24.21
C ARG A 19 -3.50 13.16 24.43
N ILE A 20 -2.37 12.57 24.02
CA ILE A 20 -1.05 13.16 24.20
C ILE A 20 -0.94 14.46 23.39
N ILE A 21 -0.66 15.56 24.10
CA ILE A 21 -0.33 16.84 23.48
C ILE A 21 1.15 16.83 23.10
N LEU A 22 1.42 16.80 21.80
CA LEU A 22 2.77 16.88 21.29
C LEU A 22 3.30 18.32 21.31
N PRO A 23 4.59 18.53 21.62
CA PRO A 23 5.26 19.82 21.44
C PRO A 23 5.11 20.33 20.00
N GLU A 24 5.16 21.64 19.84
CA GLU A 24 5.15 22.27 18.52
C GLU A 24 6.34 21.78 17.68
N GLY A 25 6.08 21.36 16.45
CA GLY A 25 7.10 20.85 15.53
C GLY A 25 7.66 19.47 15.89
N TYR A 26 7.07 18.72 16.84
CA TYR A 26 7.52 17.38 17.18
C TYR A 26 7.60 16.46 15.94
N ARG A 27 8.71 15.74 15.82
CA ARG A 27 8.91 14.65 14.86
C ARG A 27 9.51 13.44 15.58
N PRO A 28 9.05 12.22 15.26
CA PRO A 28 9.68 10.99 15.71
C PRO A 28 11.18 10.98 15.42
N ARG A 29 11.97 10.53 16.38
CA ARG A 29 13.42 10.42 16.27
C ARG A 29 13.87 9.03 16.68
N GLU A 30 15.02 8.60 16.16
CA GLU A 30 15.58 7.27 16.40
C GLU A 30 16.23 7.13 17.79
N ASP A 31 16.42 8.24 18.51
CA ASP A 31 16.89 8.27 19.90
C ASP A 31 15.78 7.96 20.92
N GLU A 32 14.52 7.97 20.50
CA GLU A 32 13.36 7.61 21.31
C GLU A 32 12.99 6.12 21.15
N GLU A 33 12.34 5.54 22.16
CA GLU A 33 11.82 4.18 22.06
C GLU A 33 10.86 4.04 20.87
N PHE A 34 11.09 2.99 20.07
CA PHE A 34 10.31 2.76 18.86
C PHE A 34 8.82 2.59 19.19
N MET A 35 7.97 3.33 18.46
CA MET A 35 6.51 3.34 18.66
C MET A 35 6.03 3.65 20.09
N CYS A 36 6.79 4.49 20.83
CA CYS A 36 6.33 5.08 22.08
C CYS A 36 5.00 5.86 21.93
N GLY A 37 4.39 6.26 23.04
CA GLY A 37 3.14 7.04 23.02
C GLY A 37 3.19 8.30 22.15
N ARG A 38 4.32 9.02 22.15
CA ARG A 38 4.52 10.23 21.33
C ARG A 38 4.59 9.92 19.83
N HIS A 39 5.31 8.85 19.45
CA HIS A 39 5.34 8.37 18.08
C HIS A 39 3.94 8.03 17.57
N ARG A 40 3.17 7.26 18.35
CA ARG A 40 1.79 6.88 18.01
C ARG A 40 0.87 8.10 17.87
N ALA A 41 0.97 9.06 18.80
CA ALA A 41 0.23 10.32 18.73
C ALA A 41 0.56 11.12 17.46
N TYR A 42 1.83 11.16 17.06
CA TYR A 42 2.28 11.87 15.87
C TYR A 42 1.72 11.24 14.60
N PHE A 43 1.88 9.93 14.43
CA PHE A 43 1.37 9.23 13.25
C PHE A 43 -0.16 9.24 13.19
N LEU A 44 -0.85 9.19 14.33
CA LEU A 44 -2.31 9.36 14.38
C LEU A 44 -2.75 10.72 13.81
N ARG A 45 -2.12 11.81 14.26
CA ARG A 45 -2.43 13.17 13.77
C ARG A 45 -2.12 13.29 12.27
N LYS A 46 -0.99 12.74 11.82
CA LYS A 46 -0.59 12.73 10.41
C LYS A 46 -1.58 11.97 9.53
N LEU A 47 -1.98 10.76 9.93
CA LEU A 47 -2.95 9.95 9.21
C LEU A 47 -4.34 10.61 9.17
N LYS A 48 -4.79 11.21 10.29
CA LYS A 48 -6.07 11.93 10.33
C LYS A 48 -6.06 13.17 9.44
N ALA A 49 -5.01 13.98 9.50
CA ALA A 49 -4.85 15.15 8.63
C ALA A 49 -4.87 14.75 7.16
N TRP A 50 -4.07 13.74 6.79
CA TRP A 50 -4.02 13.26 5.42
C TRP A 50 -5.37 12.71 4.93
N LYS A 51 -6.14 12.04 5.81
CA LYS A 51 -7.50 11.60 5.47
C LYS A 51 -8.41 12.78 5.16
N GLU A 52 -8.37 13.83 5.98
CA GLU A 52 -9.21 15.02 5.78
C GLU A 52 -8.84 15.74 4.49
N ASP A 53 -7.54 15.86 4.17
CA ASP A 53 -7.08 16.47 2.92
C ASP A 53 -7.65 15.73 1.69
N ILE A 54 -7.65 14.40 1.70
CA ILE A 54 -8.21 13.59 0.61
C ILE A 54 -9.74 13.76 0.52
N ILE A 55 -10.42 13.83 1.67
CA ILE A 55 -11.88 14.04 1.71
C ILE A 55 -12.23 15.40 1.13
N GLU A 56 -11.48 16.45 1.48
CA GLU A 56 -11.71 17.80 1.00
C GLU A 56 -11.43 17.92 -0.50
N GLU A 57 -10.32 17.35 -0.99
CA GLU A 57 -10.05 17.24 -2.42
C GLU A 57 -11.20 16.53 -3.16
N SER A 58 -11.67 15.40 -2.62
CA SER A 58 -12.77 14.64 -3.21
C SER A 58 -14.09 15.44 -3.25
N ARG A 59 -14.38 16.23 -2.21
CA ARG A 59 -15.55 17.12 -2.18
C ARG A 59 -15.45 18.22 -3.24
N ALA A 60 -14.29 18.83 -3.40
CA ALA A 60 -14.05 19.87 -4.41
C ALA A 60 -14.26 19.33 -5.83
N THR A 61 -13.68 18.17 -6.15
CA THR A 61 -13.88 17.50 -7.46
C THR A 61 -15.35 17.18 -7.71
N MET A 62 -16.08 16.71 -6.68
CA MET A 62 -17.51 16.40 -6.80
C MET A 62 -18.35 17.65 -7.10
N ALA A 63 -18.05 18.78 -6.44
CA ALA A 63 -18.72 20.04 -6.71
C ALA A 63 -18.46 20.52 -8.15
N GLN A 64 -17.24 20.35 -8.65
CA GLN A 64 -16.88 20.69 -10.03
C GLN A 64 -17.64 19.81 -11.04
N LEU A 65 -17.66 18.49 -10.85
CA LEU A 65 -18.42 17.57 -11.70
C LEU A 65 -19.92 17.89 -11.73
N GLN A 66 -20.49 18.26 -10.59
CA GLN A 66 -21.89 18.70 -10.52
C GLN A 66 -22.14 19.98 -11.30
N ALA A 67 -21.24 20.96 -11.19
CA ALA A 67 -21.33 22.22 -11.93
C ALA A 67 -21.19 22.00 -13.45
N ASP A 68 -20.27 21.15 -13.87
CA ASP A 68 -20.05 20.82 -15.28
C ASP A 68 -21.20 19.96 -15.84
N SER A 69 -21.81 19.08 -15.04
CA SER A 69 -23.00 18.32 -15.42
C SER A 69 -24.22 19.19 -15.75
N LEU A 70 -24.31 20.38 -15.14
CA LEU A 70 -25.40 21.32 -15.37
C LEU A 70 -25.22 22.12 -16.67
N ARG A 71 -24.03 22.08 -17.27
CA ARG A 71 -23.75 22.68 -18.57
C ARG A 71 -24.00 21.61 -19.63
N GLU A 72 -24.96 21.85 -20.51
CA GLU A 72 -25.22 20.94 -21.63
C GLU A 72 -24.08 21.10 -22.65
N PRO A 73 -23.22 20.08 -22.85
CA PRO A 73 -22.13 20.19 -23.82
C PRO A 73 -22.71 20.24 -25.23
N ASP A 74 -22.09 21.03 -26.11
CA ASP A 74 -22.40 20.91 -27.52
C ASP A 74 -21.87 19.57 -28.09
N LEU A 75 -22.20 19.28 -29.35
CA LEU A 75 -21.79 18.03 -30.00
C LEU A 75 -20.27 17.87 -30.11
N ALA A 76 -19.50 18.97 -30.11
CA ALA A 76 -18.05 18.95 -30.21
C ALA A 76 -17.40 18.70 -28.84
N ASP A 77 -17.98 19.25 -27.77
CA ASP A 77 -17.44 19.19 -26.41
C ASP A 77 -17.85 17.93 -25.63
N ARG A 78 -18.86 17.21 -26.11
CA ARG A 78 -19.39 16.01 -25.44
C ARG A 78 -18.33 14.93 -25.24
N ALA A 79 -17.54 14.62 -26.28
CA ALA A 79 -16.53 13.55 -26.20
C ALA A 79 -15.42 13.87 -25.18
N SER A 80 -15.00 15.13 -25.12
CA SER A 80 -14.01 15.62 -24.14
C SER A 80 -14.57 15.53 -22.72
N SER A 81 -15.80 16.02 -22.51
CA SER A 81 -16.47 16.00 -21.20
C SER A 81 -16.64 14.59 -20.65
N GLU A 82 -17.07 13.63 -21.49
CA GLU A 82 -17.21 12.23 -21.09
C GLU A 82 -15.86 11.59 -20.69
N THR A 83 -14.78 11.97 -21.38
CA THR A 83 -13.42 11.49 -21.07
C THR A 83 -12.94 12.02 -19.72
N ASP A 84 -13.11 13.31 -19.47
CA ASP A 84 -12.72 13.96 -18.22
C ASP A 84 -13.49 13.38 -17.03
N TRP A 85 -14.80 13.16 -17.19
CA TRP A 85 -15.62 12.47 -16.20
C TRP A 85 -15.11 11.06 -15.88
N GLY A 86 -14.70 10.32 -16.91
CA GLY A 86 -14.11 8.99 -16.74
C GLY A 86 -12.77 9.01 -16.00
N ILE A 87 -12.00 10.08 -16.12
CA ILE A 87 -10.76 10.26 -15.35
C ILE A 87 -11.07 10.55 -13.89
N GLU A 88 -11.97 11.50 -13.63
CA GLU A 88 -12.33 11.91 -12.26
C GLU A 88 -12.94 10.76 -11.46
N LEU A 89 -13.79 9.94 -12.07
CA LEU A 89 -14.37 8.77 -11.41
C LEU A 89 -13.29 7.75 -10.97
N ARG A 90 -12.26 7.55 -11.79
CA ARG A 90 -11.14 6.65 -11.46
C ARG A 90 -10.26 7.24 -10.36
N THR A 91 -10.02 8.55 -10.39
CA THR A 91 -9.29 9.26 -9.32
C THR A 91 -10.02 9.09 -7.99
N ARG A 92 -11.34 9.29 -7.96
CA ARG A 92 -12.17 9.11 -6.76
C ARG A 92 -12.14 7.68 -6.21
N ASP A 93 -12.19 6.66 -7.08
CA ASP A 93 -12.08 5.27 -6.62
C ASP A 93 -10.71 4.98 -5.96
N ARG A 94 -9.63 5.56 -6.49
CA ARG A 94 -8.29 5.48 -5.89
C ARG A 94 -8.24 6.20 -4.54
N GLN A 95 -8.80 7.40 -4.43
CA GLN A 95 -8.91 8.15 -3.17
C GLN A 95 -9.69 7.35 -2.12
N ARG A 96 -10.83 6.75 -2.48
CA ARG A 96 -11.61 5.89 -1.58
C ARG A 96 -10.80 4.69 -1.07
N LYS A 97 -10.08 4.01 -1.96
CA LYS A 97 -9.19 2.89 -1.58
C LYS A 97 -8.04 3.36 -0.68
N LEU A 98 -7.52 4.56 -0.91
CA LEU A 98 -6.49 5.16 -0.07
C LEU A 98 -7.00 5.49 1.33
N ILE A 99 -8.21 6.07 1.45
CA ILE A 99 -8.87 6.31 2.73
C ILE A 99 -9.02 5.00 3.52
N ALA A 100 -9.46 3.92 2.87
CA ALA A 100 -9.58 2.62 3.52
C ALA A 100 -8.23 2.11 4.08
N LYS A 101 -7.12 2.34 3.37
CA LYS A 101 -5.77 2.02 3.86
C LYS A 101 -5.36 2.89 5.05
N ILE A 102 -5.70 4.18 5.05
CA ILE A 102 -5.44 5.09 6.17
C ILE A 102 -6.22 4.65 7.41
N GLU A 103 -7.50 4.29 7.27
CA GLU A 103 -8.32 3.81 8.38
C GLU A 103 -7.82 2.48 8.94
N SER A 104 -7.30 1.60 8.08
CA SER A 104 -6.62 0.38 8.52
C SER A 104 -5.34 0.69 9.32
N ALA A 105 -4.54 1.65 8.88
CA ALA A 105 -3.33 2.07 9.60
C ALA A 105 -3.67 2.69 10.98
N VAL A 106 -4.75 3.48 11.05
CA VAL A 106 -5.25 4.01 12.33
C VAL A 106 -5.70 2.88 13.25
N ARG A 107 -6.37 1.85 12.75
CA ARG A 107 -6.75 0.68 13.55
C ARG A 107 -5.53 -0.03 14.13
N ARG A 108 -4.51 -0.28 13.30
CA ARG A 108 -3.24 -0.88 13.72
C ARG A 108 -2.51 -0.07 14.79
N LEU A 109 -2.66 1.25 14.82
CA LEU A 109 -2.11 2.10 15.89
C LEU A 109 -2.74 1.78 17.25
N TYR A 110 -4.07 1.58 17.27
CA TYR A 110 -4.79 1.20 18.49
C TYR A 110 -4.53 -0.25 18.90
N GLU A 111 -4.30 -1.15 17.94
CA GLU A 111 -3.96 -2.56 18.18
C GLU A 111 -2.49 -2.74 18.61
N GLY A 112 -1.63 -1.73 18.44
CA GLY A 112 -0.20 -1.80 18.77
C GLY A 112 0.67 -2.45 17.70
N GLU A 113 0.11 -2.76 16.53
CA GLU A 113 0.81 -3.41 15.40
C GLU A 113 1.39 -2.41 14.40
N TYR A 114 1.05 -1.13 14.52
CA TYR A 114 1.56 -0.10 13.62
C TYR A 114 3.08 0.08 13.78
N GLY A 115 3.78 0.26 12.65
CA GLY A 115 5.22 0.44 12.62
C GLY A 115 6.00 -0.86 12.47
N TYR A 116 5.34 -2.03 12.53
CA TYR A 116 6.00 -3.33 12.31
C TYR A 116 5.58 -3.93 10.97
N CYS A 117 6.50 -4.69 10.37
CA CYS A 117 6.26 -5.37 9.10
C CYS A 117 5.29 -6.54 9.28
N GLU A 118 4.23 -6.58 8.48
CA GLU A 118 3.22 -7.66 8.52
C GLU A 118 3.77 -9.04 8.13
N VAL A 119 4.93 -9.09 7.46
CA VAL A 119 5.54 -10.35 6.98
C VAL A 119 6.66 -10.82 7.90
N THR A 120 7.56 -9.93 8.30
CA THR A 120 8.75 -10.30 9.10
C THR A 120 8.63 -9.96 10.58
N GLY A 121 7.70 -9.10 10.97
CA GLY A 121 7.59 -8.55 12.33
C GLY A 121 8.64 -7.49 12.66
N GLU A 122 9.56 -7.18 11.74
CA GLU A 122 10.64 -6.22 11.97
C GLU A 122 10.13 -4.77 11.99
N PRO A 123 10.82 -3.87 12.73
CA PRO A 123 10.46 -2.46 12.75
C PRO A 123 10.65 -1.82 11.37
N ILE A 124 9.62 -1.11 10.91
CA ILE A 124 9.66 -0.27 9.72
C ILE A 124 10.33 1.05 10.10
N SER A 125 11.35 1.45 9.35
CA SER A 125 12.10 2.67 9.65
C SER A 125 11.22 3.91 9.75
N LEU A 126 11.53 4.79 10.70
CA LEU A 126 10.76 6.02 10.92
C LEU A 126 10.73 6.89 9.67
N GLY A 127 11.85 7.02 8.94
CA GLY A 127 11.90 7.77 7.68
C GLY A 127 10.97 7.21 6.60
N ARG A 128 10.78 5.87 6.55
CA ARG A 128 9.82 5.25 5.63
C ARG A 128 8.38 5.54 6.03
N LEU A 129 8.05 5.45 7.32
CA LEU A 129 6.72 5.81 7.82
C LEU A 129 6.44 7.32 7.68
N GLU A 130 7.47 8.15 7.78
CA GLU A 130 7.35 9.59 7.54
C GLU A 130 7.03 9.87 6.06
N ALA A 131 7.69 9.18 5.13
CA ALA A 131 7.39 9.30 3.69
C ALA A 131 6.05 8.66 3.30
N ARG A 132 5.74 7.49 3.87
CA ARG A 132 4.55 6.67 3.56
C ARG A 132 3.97 6.07 4.84
N PRO A 133 3.07 6.78 5.55
CA PRO A 133 2.54 6.34 6.85
C PRO A 133 1.57 5.15 6.76
N ILE A 134 1.21 4.70 5.56
CA ILE A 134 0.42 3.48 5.33
C ILE A 134 1.29 2.27 4.95
N ALA A 135 2.62 2.39 5.01
CA ALA A 135 3.51 1.29 4.69
C ALA A 135 3.31 0.13 5.68
N THR A 136 3.06 -1.07 5.17
CA THR A 136 2.83 -2.27 5.98
C THR A 136 4.04 -3.21 6.04
N MET A 137 5.08 -2.93 5.25
CA MET A 137 6.27 -3.75 5.12
C MET A 137 7.54 -2.91 5.17
N THR A 138 8.67 -3.51 5.55
CA THR A 138 10.00 -2.91 5.39
C THR A 138 10.37 -2.76 3.90
N LEU A 139 11.42 -1.99 3.60
CA LEU A 139 11.95 -1.87 2.23
C LEU A 139 12.37 -3.24 1.68
N GLU A 140 13.18 -3.97 2.43
CA GLU A 140 13.69 -5.28 2.02
C GLU A 140 12.58 -6.31 1.81
N ALA A 141 11.58 -6.34 2.71
CA ALA A 141 10.44 -7.23 2.58
C ALA A 141 9.62 -6.89 1.32
N GLN A 142 9.43 -5.59 1.04
CA GLN A 142 8.73 -5.15 -0.16
C GLN A 142 9.52 -5.50 -1.43
N GLU A 143 10.83 -5.26 -1.48
CA GLU A 143 11.68 -5.62 -2.61
C GLU A 143 11.68 -7.13 -2.90
N ARG A 144 11.70 -7.94 -1.84
CA ARG A 144 11.61 -9.40 -1.96
C ARG A 144 10.25 -9.82 -2.53
N HIS A 145 9.17 -9.22 -2.06
CA HIS A 145 7.82 -9.50 -2.55
C HIS A 145 7.67 -9.14 -4.03
N GLU A 146 8.10 -7.93 -4.42
CA GLU A 146 8.06 -7.46 -5.81
C GLU A 146 8.92 -8.32 -6.75
N ARG A 147 10.07 -8.81 -6.28
CA ARG A 147 10.93 -9.73 -7.05
C ARG A 147 10.23 -11.06 -7.32
N ILE A 148 9.58 -11.63 -6.32
CA ILE A 148 8.85 -12.91 -6.46
C ILE A 148 7.68 -12.75 -7.42
N GLU A 149 6.90 -11.67 -7.29
CA GLU A 149 5.79 -11.39 -8.21
C GLU A 149 6.28 -11.24 -9.66
N ARG A 150 7.43 -10.58 -9.88
CA ARG A 150 7.99 -10.42 -11.23
C ARG A 150 8.36 -11.76 -11.86
N VAL A 151 9.05 -12.63 -11.13
CA VAL A 151 9.42 -13.97 -11.63
C VAL A 151 8.17 -14.79 -11.95
N SER A 152 7.17 -14.77 -11.07
CA SER A 152 5.90 -15.47 -11.28
C SER A 152 5.18 -15.02 -12.55
N ARG A 153 5.13 -13.71 -12.82
CA ARG A 153 4.50 -13.15 -14.04
C ARG A 153 5.26 -13.55 -15.30
N ASP A 154 6.59 -13.57 -15.25
CA ASP A 154 7.43 -13.96 -16.38
C ASP A 154 7.30 -15.47 -16.68
N ASP A 155 7.19 -16.30 -15.65
CA ASP A 155 6.96 -17.75 -15.77
C ASP A 155 5.57 -18.05 -16.34
N GLU A 156 4.52 -17.37 -15.86
CA GLU A 156 3.16 -17.50 -16.39
C GLU A 156 3.10 -17.08 -17.86
N ALA A 157 3.67 -15.93 -18.21
CA ALA A 157 3.73 -15.46 -19.59
C ALA A 157 4.52 -16.42 -20.51
N SER A 158 5.58 -17.03 -19.98
CA SER A 158 6.36 -18.04 -20.70
C SER A 158 5.60 -19.36 -20.87
N ALA A 159 4.87 -19.79 -19.85
CA ALA A 159 4.02 -20.98 -19.89
C ALA A 159 2.82 -20.79 -20.84
N GLU A 160 2.26 -19.59 -20.92
CA GLU A 160 1.17 -19.25 -21.83
C GLU A 160 1.63 -19.21 -23.28
N ARG A 161 2.82 -18.66 -23.56
CA ARG A 161 3.46 -18.77 -24.88
C ARG A 161 3.69 -20.23 -25.30
N ARG A 162 4.15 -21.10 -24.38
CA ARG A 162 4.32 -22.54 -24.65
C ARG A 162 2.99 -23.27 -24.89
N ARG A 163 1.92 -22.88 -24.19
CA ARG A 163 0.58 -23.46 -24.35
C ARG A 163 -0.08 -23.03 -25.66
N GLY A 164 0.09 -21.79 -26.08
CA GLY A 164 -0.41 -21.24 -27.35
C GLY A 164 0.46 -21.56 -28.58
N ALA A 165 1.62 -22.19 -28.41
CA ALA A 165 2.50 -22.54 -29.52
C ALA A 165 1.89 -23.66 -30.40
N PRO A 166 1.95 -23.53 -31.75
CA PRO A 166 1.54 -24.60 -32.66
C PRO A 166 2.31 -25.90 -32.37
N PRO A 167 1.71 -27.09 -32.60
CA PRO A 167 2.30 -28.38 -32.25
C PRO A 167 3.68 -28.63 -32.86
N GLU A 168 4.02 -27.96 -33.97
CA GLU A 168 5.31 -28.07 -34.66
C GLU A 168 6.50 -27.49 -33.88
N GLN A 169 6.25 -26.67 -32.84
CA GLN A 169 7.29 -26.05 -32.01
C GLN A 169 7.47 -26.74 -30.64
N ARG A 170 6.78 -27.86 -30.38
CA ARG A 170 6.86 -28.63 -29.12
C ARG A 170 7.97 -29.70 -29.10
N VAL A 171 8.86 -29.72 -30.10
CA VAL A 171 9.90 -30.76 -30.21
C VAL A 171 11.00 -30.60 -29.16
N GLU A 172 10.85 -31.40 -28.12
CA GLU A 172 11.82 -32.06 -27.25
C GLU A 172 13.26 -31.52 -27.24
N SER A 173 13.61 -30.85 -26.14
CA SER A 173 14.98 -30.83 -25.62
C SER A 173 15.33 -32.22 -25.06
N VAL A 174 15.56 -33.20 -25.94
CA VAL A 174 16.20 -34.46 -25.53
C VAL A 174 17.69 -34.17 -25.40
N GLY A 175 18.21 -34.33 -24.19
CA GLY A 175 19.59 -34.08 -23.84
C GLY A 175 20.56 -34.78 -24.78
N SER A 176 21.56 -34.03 -25.23
CA SER A 176 22.77 -34.55 -25.84
C SER A 176 23.52 -35.44 -24.83
N GLY A 177 23.14 -36.72 -24.79
CA GLY A 177 23.87 -37.76 -24.08
C GLY A 177 25.24 -37.94 -24.72
N SER A 178 26.27 -37.44 -24.04
CA SER A 178 27.66 -37.66 -24.41
C SER A 178 28.00 -39.15 -24.27
N LEU A 179 28.24 -39.83 -25.39
CA LEU A 179 28.73 -41.21 -25.40
C LEU A 179 30.17 -41.26 -24.87
N PRO A 180 30.53 -42.19 -23.95
CA PRO A 180 31.91 -42.39 -23.56
C PRO A 180 32.67 -43.13 -24.66
N ARG A 181 33.82 -42.57 -25.07
CA ARG A 181 34.80 -43.25 -25.94
C ARG A 181 35.50 -44.36 -25.14
N SER A 182 35.27 -45.61 -25.51
CA SER A 182 36.09 -46.75 -25.12
C SER A 182 37.42 -46.72 -25.89
N GLY A 183 38.52 -46.42 -25.20
CA GLY A 183 39.88 -46.66 -25.69
C GLY A 183 40.39 -47.98 -25.13
N GLN A 184 40.67 -48.93 -26.01
CA GLN A 184 41.54 -50.08 -25.77
C GLN A 184 42.97 -49.66 -26.14
N ASP A 185 43.91 -49.85 -25.22
CA ASP A 185 45.25 -50.40 -25.43
C ASP A 185 45.87 -50.76 -24.05
#